data_AF-A0AAV1P9L4-F1
#
_entry.id   AF-A0AAV1P9L4-F1
#
_cell.length_a   1.000
_cell.length_b   1.000
_cell.length_c   1.000
_cell.angle_alpha   90.00
_cell.angle_beta   90.00
_cell.angle_gamma   90.00
#
_symmetry.space_group_name_H-M   'P 1'
#
loop_
_entity.id
_entity.type
_entity.pdbx_description
1 polymer ?
#
loop_
_entity_poly.entity_id
_entity_poly.type
_entity_poly.pdbx_seq_one_letter_code
_entity_poly.pdbx_strand_id
1 'polypeptide(L)'
;MAATGLQTTKGLYFTFTLLGLVCLASSLMTKDELERIKEIVHGIQENIDKNEAMKESTMADYEKLENQSLNIIVKVVERLKKMEIELLVDIPSPDGFLETFKGYLEKAKTFLKRRSEVQAAEHEEVYRRNRELEGFIEFHEGKQAEL
;
A
#
# COMPACT_ATOMS: atom_id res chain seq x y z
N MET A 1 54.89 25.85 47.70
CA MET A 1 54.74 25.29 46.34
C MET A 1 53.73 24.16 46.42
N ALA A 2 52.45 24.45 46.23
CA ALA A 2 51.41 23.44 46.21
C ALA A 2 51.21 22.99 44.77
N ALA A 3 51.46 21.71 44.53
CA ALA A 3 51.25 21.05 43.25
C ALA A 3 49.74 20.87 43.00
N THR A 4 49.10 21.87 42.40
CA THR A 4 47.71 21.81 41.93
C THR A 4 47.68 21.81 40.42
N GLY A 5 48.12 20.71 39.81
CA GLY A 5 48.09 20.54 38.35
C GLY A 5 47.75 19.13 37.86
N LEU A 6 47.51 18.18 38.76
CA LEU A 6 47.47 16.74 38.39
C LEU A 6 46.11 16.04 38.54
N GLN A 7 45.07 16.72 39.06
CA GLN A 7 43.76 16.09 39.31
C GLN A 7 42.68 16.42 38.28
N THR A 8 42.81 17.49 37.50
CA THR A 8 41.80 17.91 36.51
C THR A 8 41.89 17.17 35.17
N THR A 9 43.06 16.64 34.80
CA THR A 9 43.26 15.91 33.53
C THR A 9 42.59 14.54 33.53
N LYS A 10 42.62 13.81 34.66
CA LYS A 10 42.04 12.45 34.74
C LYS A 10 40.51 12.44 34.64
N GLY A 11 39.83 13.46 35.17
CA GLY A 11 38.38 13.61 35.02
C GLY A 11 37.95 13.92 33.59
N LEU A 12 38.74 14.72 32.87
CA LEU A 12 38.45 15.12 31.50
C LEU A 12 38.58 13.95 30.49
N TYR A 13 39.56 13.07 30.67
CA TYR A 13 39.67 11.84 29.87
C TYR A 13 38.50 10.88 30.13
N PHE A 14 37.99 10.82 31.36
CA PHE A 14 36.85 9.97 31.70
C PHE A 14 35.55 10.47 31.04
N THR A 15 35.33 11.79 31.00
CA THR A 15 34.18 12.37 30.31
C THR A 15 34.28 12.23 28.79
N PHE A 16 35.45 12.40 28.19
CA PHE A 16 35.65 12.15 26.75
C PHE A 16 35.48 10.68 26.37
N THR A 17 35.94 9.76 27.20
CA THR A 17 35.77 8.31 26.95
C THR A 17 34.30 7.91 27.08
N LEU A 18 33.56 8.46 28.04
CA LEU A 18 32.11 8.26 28.16
C LEU A 18 31.36 8.89 26.99
N LEU A 19 31.74 10.08 26.54
CA LEU A 19 31.15 10.72 25.36
C LEU A 19 31.42 9.88 24.11
N GLY A 20 32.64 9.37 23.95
CA GLY A 20 33.01 8.46 22.86
C GLY A 20 32.25 7.13 22.90
N LEU A 21 32.04 6.55 24.08
CA LEU A 21 31.22 5.35 24.28
C LEU A 21 29.72 5.61 24.01
N VAL A 22 29.21 6.77 24.42
CA VAL A 22 27.82 7.18 24.13
C VAL A 22 27.64 7.49 22.64
N CYS A 23 28.63 8.11 21.99
CA CYS A 23 28.66 8.31 20.53
C CYS A 23 28.78 6.98 19.78
N LEU A 24 29.63 6.05 20.23
CA LEU A 24 29.76 4.70 19.65
C LEU A 24 28.48 3.86 19.86
N ALA A 25 27.85 3.97 21.04
CA ALA A 25 26.58 3.32 21.34
C ALA A 25 25.39 3.95 20.59
N SER A 26 25.45 5.25 20.26
CA SER A 26 24.46 5.93 19.41
C SER A 26 24.72 5.73 17.91
N SER A 27 25.98 5.45 17.54
CA SER A 27 26.45 5.06 16.21
C SER A 27 26.27 3.57 15.91
N LEU A 28 25.68 2.80 16.82
CA LEU A 28 25.72 1.33 16.77
C LEU A 28 24.93 0.73 15.59
N MET A 29 24.22 1.54 14.80
CA MET A 29 23.71 1.11 13.51
C MET A 29 24.77 1.33 12.43
N THR A 30 25.34 0.22 11.96
CA THR A 30 26.36 0.23 10.92
C THR A 30 25.77 0.72 9.59
N LYS A 31 26.62 1.26 8.71
CA LYS A 31 26.19 1.66 7.35
C LYS A 31 25.55 0.49 6.61
N ASP A 32 26.10 -0.72 6.76
CA ASP A 32 25.58 -1.93 6.13
C ASP A 32 24.18 -2.31 6.63
N GLU A 33 23.91 -2.12 7.93
CA GLU A 33 22.57 -2.35 8.50
C GLU A 33 21.55 -1.32 8.01
N LEU A 34 21.95 -0.04 7.93
CA LEU A 34 21.12 1.04 7.39
C LEU A 34 20.81 0.82 5.90
N GLU A 35 21.80 0.38 5.11
CA GLU A 35 21.64 0.03 3.69
C GLU A 35 20.62 -1.11 3.53
N ARG A 36 20.72 -2.17 4.34
CA ARG A 36 19.74 -3.28 4.32
C ARG A 36 18.33 -2.82 4.67
N ILE A 37 18.18 -1.95 5.67
CA ILE A 37 16.86 -1.42 6.06
C ILE A 37 16.28 -0.58 4.92
N LYS A 38 17.09 0.22 4.22
CA LYS A 38 16.66 0.96 3.02
C LYS A 38 16.21 0.04 1.90
N GLU A 39 16.95 -1.02 1.60
CA GLU A 39 16.55 -2.00 0.58
C GLU A 39 15.19 -2.64 0.92
N ILE A 40 14.97 -2.97 2.19
CA ILE A 40 13.70 -3.51 2.68
C ILE A 40 12.56 -2.49 2.51
N VAL A 41 12.76 -1.25 2.96
CA VAL A 41 11.77 -0.17 2.85
C VAL A 41 11.43 0.13 1.39
N HIS A 42 12.43 0.19 0.52
CA HIS A 42 12.24 0.35 -0.92
C HIS A 42 11.44 -0.81 -1.52
N GLY A 43 11.77 -2.06 -1.15
CA GLY A 43 11.01 -3.23 -1.60
C GLY A 43 9.57 -3.25 -1.10
N ILE A 44 9.31 -2.78 0.12
CA ILE A 44 7.95 -2.61 0.65
C ILE A 44 7.21 -1.55 -0.17
N GLN A 45 7.83 -0.40 -0.44
CA GLN A 45 7.23 0.66 -1.24
C GLN A 45 6.90 0.22 -2.68
N GLU A 46 7.79 -0.54 -3.33
CA GLU A 46 7.51 -1.07 -4.67
C GLU A 46 6.30 -2.02 -4.68
N ASN A 47 6.16 -2.84 -3.64
CA ASN A 47 5.00 -3.74 -3.52
C ASN A 47 3.70 -2.98 -3.23
N ILE A 48 3.78 -1.91 -2.46
CA ILE A 48 2.69 -0.97 -2.23
C ILE A 48 2.20 -0.38 -3.57
N ASP A 49 3.12 0.18 -4.35
CA ASP A 49 2.80 0.85 -5.62
C ASP A 49 2.21 -0.15 -6.64
N LYS A 50 2.77 -1.37 -6.70
CA LYS A 50 2.23 -2.45 -7.55
C LYS A 50 0.81 -2.84 -7.16
N ASN A 51 0.52 -2.94 -5.86
CA ASN A 51 -0.82 -3.27 -5.39
C ASN A 51 -1.84 -2.17 -5.72
N GLU A 52 -1.46 -0.90 -5.63
CA GLU A 52 -2.32 0.22 -6.03
C GLU A 52 -2.58 0.22 -7.54
N ALA A 53 -1.54 0.03 -8.36
CA ALA A 53 -1.69 -0.05 -9.81
C ALA A 53 -2.57 -1.25 -10.23
N MET A 54 -2.42 -2.41 -9.58
CA MET A 54 -3.25 -3.59 -9.84
C MET A 54 -4.72 -3.35 -9.48
N LYS A 55 -4.99 -2.63 -8.39
CA LYS A 55 -6.34 -2.23 -7.98
C LYS A 55 -7.01 -1.34 -9.02
N GLU A 56 -6.31 -0.32 -9.50
CA GLU A 56 -6.80 0.59 -10.55
C GLU A 56 -7.06 -0.16 -11.87
N SER A 57 -6.12 -1.02 -12.29
CA SER A 57 -6.29 -1.85 -13.49
C SER A 57 -7.50 -2.78 -13.38
N THR A 58 -7.70 -3.43 -12.21
CA THR A 58 -8.82 -4.36 -12.00
C THR A 58 -10.18 -3.67 -12.14
N MET A 59 -10.31 -2.45 -11.61
CA MET A 59 -11.55 -1.66 -11.75
C MET A 59 -11.77 -1.20 -13.19
N ALA A 60 -10.72 -0.74 -13.87
CA ALA A 60 -10.81 -0.33 -15.28
C ALA A 60 -11.20 -1.51 -16.20
N ASP A 61 -10.62 -2.68 -15.98
CA ASP A 61 -10.94 -3.90 -16.72
C ASP A 61 -12.39 -4.33 -16.46
N TYR A 62 -12.86 -4.22 -15.22
CA TYR A 62 -14.25 -4.49 -14.87
C TYR A 62 -15.21 -3.54 -15.60
N GLU A 63 -14.96 -2.22 -15.59
CA GLU A 63 -15.81 -1.24 -16.27
C GLU A 63 -15.86 -1.47 -17.78
N LYS A 64 -14.74 -1.87 -18.38
CA LYS A 64 -14.69 -2.26 -19.79
C LYS A 64 -15.52 -3.50 -20.07
N LEU A 65 -15.37 -4.54 -19.25
CA LEU A 65 -16.13 -5.79 -19.37
C LEU A 65 -17.63 -5.57 -19.16
N GLU A 66 -18.00 -4.77 -18.17
CA GLU A 66 -19.38 -4.36 -17.87
C GLU A 66 -20.01 -3.72 -19.10
N ASN A 67 -19.37 -2.70 -19.67
CA ASN A 67 -19.87 -2.00 -20.86
C ASN A 67 -20.00 -2.92 -22.09
N GLN A 68 -18.99 -3.77 -22.33
CA GLN A 68 -19.04 -4.73 -23.43
C GLN A 68 -20.20 -5.72 -23.27
N SER A 69 -20.37 -6.25 -22.06
CA SER A 69 -21.40 -7.24 -21.77
C SER A 69 -22.80 -6.62 -21.84
N LEU A 70 -23.00 -5.41 -21.30
CA LEU A 70 -24.25 -4.66 -21.40
C LEU A 70 -24.63 -4.40 -22.86
N ASN A 71 -23.68 -3.97 -23.69
CA ASN A 71 -23.94 -3.71 -25.11
C ASN A 71 -24.41 -4.97 -25.86
N ILE A 72 -23.78 -6.12 -25.58
CA ILE A 72 -24.18 -7.41 -26.16
C ILE A 72 -25.59 -7.80 -25.69
N ILE A 73 -25.84 -7.75 -24.39
CA ILE A 73 -27.12 -8.16 -23.80
C ILE A 73 -28.27 -7.28 -24.27
N VAL A 74 -28.08 -5.96 -24.35
CA VAL A 74 -29.08 -5.03 -24.90
C VAL A 74 -29.47 -5.42 -26.33
N LYS A 75 -28.48 -5.69 -27.20
CA LYS A 75 -28.74 -6.13 -28.58
C LYS A 75 -29.49 -7.48 -28.65
N VAL A 76 -29.18 -8.40 -27.74
CA VAL A 76 -29.88 -9.69 -27.64
C VAL A 76 -31.34 -9.46 -27.22
N VAL A 77 -31.58 -8.65 -26.20
CA VAL A 77 -32.91 -8.31 -25.70
C VAL A 77 -33.75 -7.63 -26.79
N GLU A 78 -33.18 -6.69 -27.53
CA GLU A 78 -33.87 -6.05 -28.68
C GLU A 78 -34.25 -7.06 -29.77
N ARG A 79 -33.40 -8.04 -30.06
CA ARG A 79 -33.73 -9.12 -31.00
C ARG A 79 -34.83 -10.02 -30.47
N LEU A 80 -34.78 -10.39 -29.18
CA LEU A 80 -35.82 -11.21 -28.54
C LEU A 80 -37.18 -10.52 -28.59
N LYS A 81 -37.23 -9.21 -28.34
CA LYS A 81 -38.45 -8.40 -28.47
C LYS A 81 -39.02 -8.41 -29.90
N LYS A 82 -38.15 -8.36 -30.93
CA LYS A 82 -38.55 -8.35 -32.35
C LYS A 82 -39.04 -9.70 -32.85
N MET A 83 -38.66 -10.79 -32.20
CA MET A 83 -39.03 -12.14 -32.64
C MET A 83 -40.45 -12.54 -32.21
N GLU A 84 -41.19 -11.67 -31.49
CA GLU A 84 -42.56 -11.94 -30.97
C GLU A 84 -42.70 -13.37 -30.41
N ILE A 85 -41.65 -13.86 -29.75
CA ILE A 85 -41.66 -15.21 -29.21
C ILE A 85 -42.71 -15.18 -28.10
N GLU A 86 -43.83 -15.88 -28.30
CA GLU A 86 -44.72 -16.31 -27.23
C GLU A 86 -43.87 -17.18 -26.29
N LEU A 87 -43.20 -16.51 -25.35
CA LEU A 87 -42.28 -17.14 -24.44
C LEU A 87 -43.10 -18.09 -23.55
N LEU A 88 -42.65 -19.34 -23.51
CA LEU A 88 -43.03 -20.35 -22.53
C LEU A 88 -43.16 -19.70 -21.14
N VAL A 89 -44.21 -20.06 -20.40
CA VAL A 89 -44.68 -19.44 -19.15
C VAL A 89 -43.59 -19.22 -18.08
N ASP A 90 -42.45 -19.93 -18.17
CA ASP A 90 -41.34 -19.88 -17.22
C ASP A 90 -40.15 -19.00 -17.61
N ILE A 91 -40.14 -18.37 -18.80
CA ILE A 91 -39.00 -17.54 -19.22
C ILE A 91 -39.25 -16.07 -18.81
N PRO A 92 -38.32 -15.43 -18.07
CA PRO A 92 -38.45 -14.02 -17.74
C PRO A 92 -38.57 -13.17 -19.00
N SER A 93 -39.39 -12.12 -18.94
CA SER A 93 -39.54 -11.19 -20.06
C SER A 93 -38.17 -10.65 -20.49
N PRO A 94 -37.98 -10.27 -21.77
CA PRO A 94 -36.71 -9.71 -22.22
C PRO A 94 -36.22 -8.52 -21.37
N ASP A 95 -37.16 -7.70 -20.86
CA ASP A 95 -36.85 -6.62 -19.93
C ASP A 95 -36.49 -7.13 -18.53
N GLY A 96 -37.21 -8.13 -18.01
CA GLY A 96 -36.87 -8.78 -16.73
C GLY A 96 -35.49 -9.45 -16.75
N PHE A 97 -35.10 -10.04 -17.88
CA PHE A 97 -33.76 -10.57 -18.10
C PHE A 97 -32.69 -9.46 -18.08
N LEU A 98 -32.93 -8.35 -18.78
CA LEU A 98 -32.00 -7.21 -18.80
C LEU A 98 -31.79 -6.62 -17.40
N GLU A 99 -32.87 -6.40 -16.66
CA GLU A 99 -32.81 -5.85 -15.29
C GLU A 99 -32.10 -6.82 -14.33
N THR A 100 -32.35 -8.12 -14.47
CA THR A 100 -31.63 -9.14 -13.70
C THR A 100 -30.13 -9.11 -14.00
N PHE A 101 -29.76 -8.99 -15.28
CA PHE A 101 -28.37 -8.90 -15.70
C PHE A 101 -27.67 -7.65 -15.15
N LYS A 102 -28.30 -6.47 -15.25
CA LYS A 102 -27.81 -5.24 -14.62
C LYS A 102 -27.63 -5.40 -13.11
N GLY A 103 -28.58 -6.06 -12.45
CA GLY A 103 -28.49 -6.34 -11.01
C GLY A 103 -27.28 -7.21 -10.63
N TYR A 104 -26.90 -8.17 -11.48
CA TYR A 104 -25.67 -8.95 -11.27
C TYR A 104 -24.40 -8.12 -11.44
N LEU A 105 -24.35 -7.26 -12.47
CA LEU A 105 -23.23 -6.33 -12.66
C LEU A 105 -23.10 -5.38 -11.47
N GLU A 106 -24.18 -4.78 -11.00
CA GLU A 106 -24.11 -3.86 -9.86
C GLU A 106 -23.62 -4.56 -8.57
N LYS A 107 -24.04 -5.82 -8.35
CA LYS A 107 -23.54 -6.65 -7.25
C LYS A 107 -22.05 -6.94 -7.37
N ALA A 108 -21.57 -7.28 -8.58
CA ALA A 108 -20.16 -7.55 -8.83
C ALA A 108 -19.30 -6.30 -8.61
N LYS A 109 -19.75 -5.14 -9.11
CA LYS A 109 -19.13 -3.84 -8.87
C LYS A 109 -19.03 -3.50 -7.39
N THR A 110 -20.13 -3.68 -6.66
CA THR A 110 -20.18 -3.45 -5.21
C THR A 110 -19.23 -4.37 -4.45
N PHE A 111 -19.14 -5.64 -4.86
CA PHE A 111 -18.21 -6.60 -4.27
C PHE A 111 -16.75 -6.21 -4.49
N LEU A 112 -16.38 -5.82 -5.71
CA LEU A 112 -15.02 -5.35 -6.02
C LEU A 112 -14.66 -4.10 -5.23
N LYS A 113 -15.58 -3.13 -5.15
CA LYS A 113 -15.39 -1.91 -4.36
C LYS A 113 -15.16 -2.23 -2.87
N ARG A 114 -16.01 -3.08 -2.28
CA ARG A 114 -15.85 -3.48 -0.87
C ARG A 114 -14.53 -4.20 -0.64
N ARG A 115 -14.13 -5.11 -1.53
CA ARG A 115 -12.85 -5.81 -1.43
C ARG A 115 -11.67 -4.85 -1.48
N SER A 116 -11.73 -3.86 -2.37
CA SER A 116 -10.75 -2.78 -2.46
C SER A 116 -10.66 -1.96 -1.17
N GLU A 117 -11.80 -1.62 -0.56
CA GLU A 117 -11.85 -0.87 0.70
C GLU A 117 -11.27 -1.67 1.87
N VAL A 118 -11.56 -2.97 1.96
CA VAL A 118 -10.98 -3.85 2.99
C VAL A 118 -9.47 -3.96 2.83
N GLN A 119 -8.98 -4.16 1.60
CA GLN A 119 -7.54 -4.18 1.35
C GLN A 119 -6.87 -2.84 1.66
N ALA A 120 -7.53 -1.71 1.38
CA ALA A 120 -7.00 -0.40 1.74
C ALA A 120 -6.83 -0.24 3.26
N ALA A 121 -7.81 -0.70 4.05
CA ALA A 121 -7.73 -0.67 5.52
C ALA A 121 -6.62 -1.58 6.07
N GLU A 122 -6.43 -2.78 5.51
CA GLU A 122 -5.32 -3.68 5.87
C GLU A 122 -3.95 -3.09 5.48
N HIS A 123 -3.89 -2.37 4.37
CA HIS A 123 -2.66 -1.74 3.88
C HIS A 123 -2.31 -0.45 4.63
N GLU A 124 -3.25 0.21 5.29
CA GLU A 124 -3.00 1.46 6.00
C GLU A 124 -2.01 1.28 7.17
N GLU A 125 -2.05 0.15 7.87
CA GLU A 125 -1.05 -0.17 8.88
C GLU A 125 0.34 -0.37 8.26
N VAL A 126 0.41 -1.02 7.11
CA VAL A 126 1.66 -1.24 6.36
C VAL A 126 2.23 0.10 5.90
N TYR A 127 1.40 1.01 5.36
CA TYR A 127 1.80 2.36 5.00
C TYR A 127 2.32 3.18 6.17
N ARG A 128 1.63 3.10 7.32
CA ARG A 128 2.09 3.78 8.54
C ARG A 128 3.45 3.26 8.99
N ARG A 129 3.63 1.93 9.04
CA ARG A 129 4.91 1.31 9.43
C ARG A 129 6.02 1.64 8.43
N ASN A 130 5.73 1.69 7.13
CA ASN A 130 6.72 2.07 6.12
C ASN A 130 7.21 3.51 6.34
N ARG A 131 6.30 4.46 6.57
CA ARG A 131 6.65 5.86 6.90
C ARG A 131 7.46 5.99 8.19
N GLU A 132 7.18 5.17 9.20
CA GLU A 132 7.97 5.14 10.44
C GLU A 132 9.40 4.66 10.19
N LEU A 133 9.57 3.68 9.31
CA LEU A 133 10.90 3.19 8.90
C LEU A 133 11.65 4.20 8.03
N GLU A 134 10.96 4.94 7.16
CA GLU A 134 11.54 6.06 6.40
C GLU A 134 12.06 7.15 7.35
N GLY A 135 11.26 7.57 8.32
CA GLY A 135 11.70 8.55 9.33
C GLY A 135 12.86 8.05 10.19
N PHE A 136 12.91 6.74 10.48
CA PHE A 136 14.04 6.11 11.16
C PHE A 136 15.32 6.14 10.31
N ILE A 137 15.22 5.85 9.02
CA ILE A 137 16.33 5.96 8.05
C ILE A 137 16.85 7.40 8.03
N GLU A 138 15.97 8.38 7.80
CA GLU A 138 16.33 9.81 7.72
C GLU A 138 17.05 10.30 8.99
N PHE A 139 16.54 9.91 10.16
CA PHE A 139 17.17 10.24 11.44
C PHE A 139 18.60 9.70 11.54
N HIS A 140 18.81 8.44 11.16
CA HIS A 140 20.12 7.82 11.22
C HIS A 140 21.09 8.33 10.14
N GLU A 141 20.59 8.66 8.95
CA GLU A 141 21.39 9.33 7.91
C GLU A 141 21.85 10.72 8.35
N GLY A 142 20.96 11.51 8.94
CA GLY A 142 21.32 12.83 9.49
C GLY A 142 22.39 12.72 10.56
N LYS A 143 22.28 11.73 11.45
CA LYS A 143 23.29 11.47 12.49
C LYS A 143 24.65 11.01 11.93
N GLN A 144 24.66 10.26 10.83
CA GLN A 144 25.90 9.86 10.16
C GLN A 144 26.54 10.99 9.33
N ALA A 145 25.75 11.95 8.84
CA ALA A 145 26.24 13.11 8.10
C ALA A 145 26.84 14.21 9.02
N GLU A 146 26.46 14.23 10.30
CA GLU A 146 26.97 15.14 11.34
C GLU A 146 28.30 14.65 11.98
N LEU A 147 28.75 13.43 11.67
CA LEU A 147 30.00 12.80 12.17
C LEU A 147 31.14 12.88 11.14
#